data_AF-A0A373CE22-F1
#
_entry.id   AF-A0A373CE22-F1
#
_cell.length_a   1.000
_cell.length_b   1.000
_cell.length_c   1.000
_cell.angle_alpha   90.00
_cell.angle_beta   90.00
_cell.angle_gamma   90.00
#
_symmetry.space_group_name_H-M   'P 1'
#
loop_
_entity.id
_entity.type
_entity.pdbx_description
1 polymer ?
#
loop_
_entity_poly.entity_id
_entity_poly.type
_entity_poly.pdbx_seq_one_letter_code
_entity_poly.pdbx_strand_id
1 'polypeptide(L)'
;MKKLGIFIAASALTLSLAACGSGASGTTTTAAAAETTAAASAETTAAAGAATELTEISAGMCSTPAILTSIGQSADVDIANTLCTKAGIEVTMNKNITGADLPDDCKTLILAVGGSSKGLGAAGIDADQELARTDALISAAKEKGIIVLALHTGGSARRGTLSDSFITPAFQGCDAAIVVSEGDSDGLMSGILSGNGTPAIYVDNTAGTLDALKTAFGL
;
A
#
# COMPACT_ATOMS: atom_id res chain seq x y z
N MET A 1 6.81 54.70 21.93
CA MET A 1 5.40 55.16 21.89
C MET A 1 4.57 53.93 21.54
N LYS A 2 3.94 53.26 22.53
CA LYS A 2 2.51 53.40 22.93
C LYS A 2 1.59 53.02 21.74
N LYS A 3 0.75 51.97 21.71
CA LYS A 3 -0.13 51.27 22.70
C LYS A 3 -0.60 49.95 22.04
N LEU A 4 -0.70 48.79 22.72
CA LEU A 4 -1.75 48.29 23.64
C LEU A 4 -3.04 47.85 22.92
N GLY A 5 -3.35 46.55 22.86
CA GLY A 5 -4.35 45.85 23.70
C GLY A 5 -5.14 44.86 22.80
N ILE A 6 -5.71 43.72 23.20
CA ILE A 6 -6.38 43.30 24.44
C ILE A 6 -6.43 41.75 24.44
N PHE A 7 -6.08 41.13 25.58
CA PHE A 7 -6.45 39.75 25.92
C PHE A 7 -7.54 39.84 27.00
N ILE A 8 -8.67 39.14 26.81
CA ILE A 8 -9.71 38.98 27.83
C ILE A 8 -9.77 37.51 28.23
N ALA A 9 -9.59 37.29 29.52
CA ALA A 9 -9.80 36.04 30.25
C ALA A 9 -11.23 35.97 30.82
N ALA A 10 -11.55 34.79 31.37
CA ALA A 10 -12.62 34.44 32.32
C ALA A 10 -13.79 33.64 31.71
N SER A 11 -14.41 32.64 32.35
CA SER A 11 -14.16 31.86 33.58
C SER A 11 -15.31 30.85 33.71
N ALA A 12 -15.04 29.74 34.41
CA ALA A 12 -15.91 29.05 35.38
C ALA A 12 -17.07 28.10 34.96
N LEU A 13 -16.94 26.87 35.54
CA LEU A 13 -17.93 26.03 36.25
C LEU A 13 -19.29 25.71 35.59
N THR A 14 -19.73 24.44 35.56
CA THR A 14 -20.33 23.78 36.73
C THR A 14 -20.47 22.26 36.58
N LEU A 15 -20.32 21.57 37.72
CA LEU A 15 -20.65 20.17 38.02
C LEU A 15 -22.18 19.96 38.08
N SER A 16 -22.65 18.75 37.79
CA SER A 16 -23.87 18.19 38.39
C SER A 16 -23.81 16.65 38.43
N LEU A 17 -23.72 16.11 39.65
CA LEU A 17 -24.07 14.76 40.06
C LEU A 17 -25.49 14.81 40.67
N ALA A 18 -26.36 13.87 40.32
CA ALA A 18 -27.56 13.47 41.05
C ALA A 18 -28.12 12.19 40.40
N ALA A 19 -28.75 11.23 41.07
CA ALA A 19 -28.86 10.86 42.47
C ALA A 19 -29.51 9.46 42.50
N CYS A 20 -29.25 8.72 43.58
CA CYS A 20 -29.75 7.39 43.88
C CYS A 20 -31.27 7.41 44.20
N GLY A 21 -31.98 6.32 43.89
CA GLY A 21 -33.36 6.09 44.34
C GLY A 21 -33.70 4.60 44.39
N SER A 22 -33.55 4.00 45.59
CA SER A 22 -34.09 2.69 45.97
C SER A 22 -35.43 2.85 46.68
N GLY A 23 -36.36 1.90 46.49
CA GLY A 23 -37.58 1.81 47.32
C GLY A 23 -38.63 0.84 46.77
N ALA A 24 -38.86 -0.26 47.50
CA ALA A 24 -39.60 -1.46 47.13
C ALA A 24 -41.14 -1.38 47.25
N SER A 25 -41.85 -2.27 46.55
CA SER A 25 -42.67 -3.39 47.11
C SER A 25 -43.91 -3.71 46.25
N GLY A 26 -44.14 -5.00 45.95
CA GLY A 26 -45.33 -5.45 45.20
C GLY A 26 -45.27 -6.86 44.59
N THR A 27 -45.09 -7.87 45.45
CA THR A 27 -45.68 -9.24 45.48
C THR A 27 -45.94 -10.09 44.21
N THR A 28 -45.63 -11.39 44.39
CA THR A 28 -46.19 -12.65 43.79
C THR A 28 -45.56 -13.32 42.54
N THR A 29 -44.66 -14.29 42.84
CA THR A 29 -44.68 -15.73 42.46
C THR A 29 -44.54 -16.15 40.98
N THR A 30 -43.45 -16.88 40.65
CA THR A 30 -43.33 -18.37 40.51
C THR A 30 -42.25 -18.77 39.49
N ALA A 31 -41.44 -19.79 39.84
CA ALA A 31 -40.61 -20.70 39.00
C ALA A 31 -39.54 -20.09 38.07
N ALA A 32 -38.23 -20.25 38.32
CA ALA A 32 -37.41 -21.47 38.21
C ALA A 32 -37.41 -22.12 36.82
N ALA A 33 -36.35 -21.88 36.05
CA ALA A 33 -35.49 -22.92 35.46
C ALA A 33 -34.29 -22.26 34.76
N ALA A 34 -33.10 -22.68 35.16
CA ALA A 34 -31.85 -22.40 34.49
C ALA A 34 -31.73 -23.29 33.24
N GLU A 35 -31.11 -22.76 32.18
CA GLU A 35 -30.41 -23.61 31.23
C GLU A 35 -29.09 -22.95 30.83
N THR A 36 -28.03 -23.67 31.14
CA THR A 36 -26.63 -23.38 30.83
C THR A 36 -26.37 -23.77 29.39
N THR A 37 -25.89 -22.84 28.57
CA THR A 37 -25.36 -23.16 27.23
C THR A 37 -23.89 -22.81 27.18
N ALA A 38 -23.07 -23.86 27.08
CA ALA A 38 -21.65 -23.80 26.80
C ALA A 38 -21.41 -23.17 25.42
N ALA A 39 -20.45 -22.26 25.32
CA ALA A 39 -19.85 -21.87 24.06
C ALA A 39 -18.39 -22.32 24.07
N ALA A 40 -18.14 -23.39 23.32
CA ALA A 40 -16.83 -23.94 23.07
C ALA A 40 -15.94 -22.91 22.38
N SER A 41 -14.75 -22.72 22.94
CA SER A 41 -13.61 -22.06 22.30
C SER A 41 -13.15 -22.92 21.12
N ALA A 42 -13.57 -22.53 19.91
CA ALA A 42 -12.96 -22.99 18.68
C ALA A 42 -11.82 -22.01 18.34
N GLU A 43 -10.61 -22.43 18.68
CA GLU A 43 -9.37 -21.95 18.10
C GLU A 43 -9.41 -22.26 16.60
N THR A 44 -9.81 -21.28 15.80
CA THR A 44 -9.63 -21.36 14.34
C THR A 44 -8.14 -21.16 14.08
N THR A 45 -7.43 -22.28 13.97
CA THR A 45 -6.12 -22.35 13.33
C THR A 45 -6.25 -21.68 11.96
N ALA A 46 -5.67 -20.48 11.84
CA ALA A 46 -5.58 -19.79 10.56
C ALA A 46 -4.88 -20.73 9.58
N ALA A 47 -5.58 -21.04 8.49
CA ALA A 47 -5.01 -21.74 7.36
C ALA A 47 -3.76 -20.97 6.92
N ALA A 48 -2.60 -21.61 7.03
CA ALA A 48 -1.43 -21.19 6.27
C ALA A 48 -1.87 -21.17 4.81
N GLY A 49 -2.00 -19.96 4.25
CA GLY A 49 -2.32 -19.75 2.86
C GLY A 49 -1.36 -20.57 2.03
N ALA A 50 -1.89 -21.37 1.11
CA ALA A 50 -1.09 -22.10 0.16
C ALA A 50 -0.12 -21.10 -0.49
N ALA A 51 1.18 -21.33 -0.30
CA ALA A 51 2.19 -20.66 -1.09
C ALA A 51 1.92 -21.05 -2.54
N THR A 52 1.19 -20.21 -3.26
CA THR A 52 1.09 -20.34 -4.71
C THR A 52 2.50 -20.11 -5.21
N GLU A 53 3.15 -21.17 -5.71
CA GLU A 53 4.47 -21.10 -6.35
C GLU A 53 4.40 -20.07 -7.48
N LEU A 54 4.87 -18.85 -7.20
CA LEU A 54 4.98 -17.78 -8.18
C LEU A 54 6.22 -18.04 -9.03
N THR A 55 6.14 -17.69 -10.30
CA THR A 55 7.32 -17.70 -11.17
C THR A 55 8.35 -16.70 -10.60
N GLU A 56 9.60 -17.09 -10.48
CA GLU A 56 10.66 -16.19 -10.04
C GLU A 56 11.08 -15.24 -11.18
N ILE A 57 11.48 -14.01 -10.84
CA ILE A 57 12.02 -13.07 -11.82
C ILE A 57 13.32 -13.62 -12.40
N SER A 58 13.43 -13.64 -13.74
CA SER A 58 14.66 -14.00 -14.43
C SER A 58 15.72 -12.91 -14.30
N ALA A 59 16.96 -13.29 -14.06
CA ALA A 59 18.06 -12.34 -13.94
C ALA A 59 18.22 -11.51 -15.23
N GLY A 60 18.30 -10.19 -15.11
CA GLY A 60 18.43 -9.27 -16.25
C GLY A 60 17.15 -9.07 -17.07
N MET A 61 15.97 -9.44 -16.53
CA MET A 61 14.67 -9.14 -17.14
C MET A 61 14.42 -7.64 -17.30
N CYS A 62 14.93 -6.82 -16.38
CA CYS A 62 14.90 -5.37 -16.45
C CYS A 62 16.23 -4.81 -16.98
N SER A 63 16.19 -3.61 -17.56
CA SER A 63 17.37 -2.97 -18.15
C SER A 63 17.26 -1.46 -18.14
N THR A 64 18.39 -0.77 -18.18
CA THR A 64 18.44 0.69 -18.34
C THR A 64 18.52 1.07 -19.84
N PRO A 65 18.04 2.27 -20.26
CA PRO A 65 17.46 3.35 -19.46
C PRO A 65 16.14 2.98 -18.77
N ALA A 66 16.01 3.36 -17.50
CA ALA A 66 14.84 3.05 -16.68
C ALA A 66 14.24 4.32 -16.08
N ILE A 67 12.91 4.34 -15.97
CA ILE A 67 12.15 5.43 -15.34
C ILE A 67 11.52 4.92 -14.07
N LEU A 68 11.61 5.71 -13.00
CA LEU A 68 10.93 5.45 -11.75
C LEU A 68 9.80 6.46 -11.55
N THR A 69 8.59 5.96 -11.35
CA THR A 69 7.41 6.79 -11.09
C THR A 69 6.66 6.33 -9.84
N SER A 70 5.86 7.24 -9.29
CA SER A 70 4.98 6.92 -8.17
C SER A 70 3.63 6.46 -8.73
N ILE A 71 3.05 5.45 -8.11
CA ILE A 71 1.63 5.12 -8.25
C ILE A 71 0.97 5.33 -6.88
N GLY A 72 0.11 6.34 -6.77
CA GLY A 72 -0.56 6.72 -5.52
C GLY A 72 0.12 7.86 -4.74
N GLN A 73 1.13 8.51 -5.35
CA GLN A 73 1.84 9.69 -4.82
C GLN A 73 2.41 9.53 -3.41
N SER A 74 2.81 8.32 -3.02
CA SER A 74 3.45 8.06 -1.73
C SER A 74 4.93 8.44 -1.71
N ALA A 75 5.49 8.49 -0.49
CA ALA A 75 6.92 8.63 -0.28
C ALA A 75 7.72 7.39 -0.72
N ASP A 76 7.04 6.30 -1.10
CA ASP A 76 7.71 5.05 -1.45
C ASP A 76 8.52 5.18 -2.75
N VAL A 77 8.19 6.15 -3.61
CA VAL A 77 9.00 6.48 -4.80
C VAL A 77 10.40 6.97 -4.43
N ASP A 78 10.55 7.75 -3.35
CA ASP A 78 11.85 8.25 -2.91
C ASP A 78 12.68 7.12 -2.26
N ILE A 79 12.01 6.19 -1.57
CA ILE A 79 12.61 4.96 -1.02
C ILE A 79 13.09 4.07 -2.17
N ALA A 80 12.24 3.83 -3.18
CA ALA A 80 12.59 3.05 -4.36
C ALA A 80 13.77 3.67 -5.11
N ASN A 81 13.81 5.00 -5.26
CA ASN A 81 14.92 5.70 -5.91
C ASN A 81 16.24 5.49 -5.15
N THR A 82 16.18 5.57 -3.82
CA THR A 82 17.33 5.28 -2.95
C THR A 82 17.81 3.84 -3.10
N LEU A 83 16.89 2.88 -3.19
CA LEU A 83 17.21 1.46 -3.40
C LEU A 83 17.85 1.23 -4.78
N CYS A 84 17.30 1.81 -5.85
CA CYS A 84 17.89 1.74 -7.19
C CYS A 84 19.30 2.33 -7.22
N THR A 85 19.50 3.50 -6.61
CA THR A 85 20.82 4.13 -6.50
C THR A 85 21.82 3.24 -5.77
N LYS A 86 21.42 2.64 -4.65
CA LYS A 86 22.26 1.69 -3.90
C LYS A 86 22.54 0.40 -4.67
N ALA A 87 21.63 -0.02 -5.55
CA ALA A 87 21.80 -1.18 -6.41
C ALA A 87 22.76 -0.91 -7.59
N GLY A 88 23.14 0.35 -7.83
CA GLY A 88 23.89 0.75 -9.02
C GLY A 88 23.02 0.88 -10.28
N ILE A 89 21.70 1.03 -10.11
CA ILE A 89 20.74 1.20 -11.20
C ILE A 89 20.44 2.69 -11.34
N GLU A 90 20.90 3.29 -12.43
CA GLU A 90 20.56 4.67 -12.79
C GLU A 90 19.13 4.73 -13.32
N VAL A 91 18.28 5.49 -12.63
CA VAL A 91 16.88 5.72 -13.01
C VAL A 91 16.58 7.21 -13.14
N THR A 92 15.77 7.55 -14.14
CA THR A 92 15.18 8.90 -14.23
C THR A 92 13.90 8.91 -13.42
N MET A 93 13.91 9.61 -12.28
CA MET A 93 12.72 9.72 -11.44
C MET A 93 11.77 10.81 -11.94
N ASN A 94 10.53 10.43 -12.26
CA ASN A 94 9.44 11.35 -12.55
C ASN A 94 8.14 10.85 -11.90
N LYS A 95 7.73 11.50 -10.82
CA LYS A 95 6.55 11.11 -10.01
C LYS A 95 5.21 11.21 -10.77
N ASN A 96 5.17 12.01 -11.84
CA ASN A 96 3.94 12.38 -12.54
C ASN A 96 4.00 12.06 -14.04
N ILE A 97 4.93 11.19 -14.47
CA ILE A 97 5.08 10.87 -15.88
C ILE A 97 3.77 10.33 -16.46
N THR A 98 3.49 10.70 -17.70
CA THR A 98 2.37 10.18 -18.48
C THR A 98 2.90 9.27 -19.60
N GLY A 99 2.03 8.46 -20.19
CA GLY A 99 2.40 7.59 -21.32
C GLY A 99 2.99 8.36 -22.51
N ALA A 100 2.56 9.61 -22.72
CA ALA A 100 3.07 10.47 -23.80
C ALA A 100 4.51 10.94 -23.56
N ASP A 101 4.94 11.01 -22.30
CA ASP A 101 6.27 11.47 -21.91
C ASP A 101 7.29 10.33 -21.77
N LEU A 102 6.87 9.07 -22.03
CA LEU A 102 7.76 7.92 -22.03
C LEU A 102 8.75 8.00 -23.19
N PRO A 103 10.08 8.12 -22.91
CA PRO A 103 11.11 8.12 -23.93
C PRO A 103 11.10 6.84 -24.75
N ASP A 104 11.41 6.94 -26.03
CA ASP A 104 11.42 5.80 -26.95
C ASP A 104 12.55 4.80 -26.67
N ASP A 105 13.60 5.22 -25.94
CA ASP A 105 14.72 4.37 -25.52
C ASP A 105 14.56 3.81 -24.10
N CYS A 106 13.45 4.12 -23.41
CA CYS A 106 13.13 3.55 -22.11
C CYS A 106 12.93 2.03 -22.24
N LYS A 107 13.59 1.24 -21.39
CA LYS A 107 13.47 -0.23 -21.39
C LYS A 107 12.72 -0.75 -20.18
N THR A 108 12.72 -0.03 -19.08
CA THR A 108 12.01 -0.43 -17.86
C THR A 108 11.30 0.75 -17.21
N LEU A 109 10.01 0.58 -16.94
CA LEU A 109 9.22 1.48 -16.11
C LEU A 109 9.04 0.83 -14.74
N ILE A 110 9.63 1.45 -13.72
CA ILE A 110 9.52 1.04 -12.32
C ILE A 110 8.36 1.80 -11.68
N LEU A 111 7.39 1.06 -11.15
CA LEU A 111 6.24 1.59 -10.44
C LEU A 111 6.47 1.44 -8.93
N ALA A 112 6.72 2.54 -8.21
CA ALA A 112 6.70 2.52 -6.75
C ALA A 112 5.25 2.67 -6.26
N VAL A 113 4.68 1.61 -5.70
CA VAL A 113 3.24 1.50 -5.44
C VAL A 113 2.92 1.69 -3.96
N GLY A 114 2.18 2.76 -3.67
CA GLY A 114 1.65 3.06 -2.34
C GLY A 114 0.81 4.34 -2.38
N GLY A 115 -0.30 4.37 -1.63
CA GLY A 115 -1.24 5.48 -1.61
C GLY A 115 -0.94 6.53 -0.54
N SER A 116 -1.05 7.81 -0.87
CA SER A 116 -0.91 8.93 0.08
C SER A 116 -1.90 10.05 -0.21
N SER A 117 -2.92 10.22 0.64
CA SER A 117 -3.87 11.33 0.51
C SER A 117 -3.19 12.70 0.56
N LYS A 118 -2.14 12.84 1.37
CA LYS A 118 -1.32 14.07 1.40
C LYS A 118 -0.54 14.28 0.10
N GLY A 119 -0.01 13.20 -0.47
CA GLY A 119 0.71 13.21 -1.74
C GLY A 119 -0.19 13.61 -2.90
N LEU A 120 -1.36 12.99 -3.01
CA LEU A 120 -2.39 13.33 -3.99
C LEU A 120 -2.80 14.81 -3.88
N GLY A 121 -3.07 15.29 -2.66
CA GLY A 121 -3.39 16.70 -2.42
C GLY A 121 -2.26 17.66 -2.82
N ALA A 122 -1.00 17.28 -2.63
CA ALA A 122 0.16 18.07 -3.06
C ALA A 122 0.37 18.05 -4.58
N ALA A 123 0.02 16.94 -5.23
CA ALA A 123 0.02 16.81 -6.69
C ALA A 123 -1.19 17.51 -7.35
N GLY A 124 -2.20 17.90 -6.57
CA GLY A 124 -3.40 18.58 -7.08
C GLY A 124 -4.34 17.65 -7.84
N ILE A 125 -4.30 16.35 -7.53
CA ILE A 125 -5.13 15.31 -8.15
C ILE A 125 -5.88 14.50 -7.08
N ASP A 126 -6.99 13.89 -7.46
CA ASP A 126 -7.68 12.89 -6.64
C ASP A 126 -7.25 11.45 -6.99
N ALA A 127 -7.83 10.47 -6.30
CA ALA A 127 -7.50 9.06 -6.49
C ALA A 127 -7.95 8.53 -7.87
N ASP A 128 -9.10 8.97 -8.37
CA ASP A 128 -9.63 8.50 -9.66
C ASP A 128 -8.78 9.02 -10.82
N GLN A 129 -8.31 10.26 -10.73
CA GLN A 129 -7.37 10.84 -11.67
C GLN A 129 -6.03 10.10 -11.68
N GLU A 130 -5.53 9.71 -10.50
CA GLU A 130 -4.30 8.94 -10.38
C GLU A 130 -4.48 7.51 -10.92
N LEU A 131 -5.63 6.87 -10.69
CA LEU A 131 -5.96 5.56 -11.28
C LEU A 131 -5.99 5.64 -12.81
N ALA A 132 -6.69 6.64 -13.37
CA ALA A 132 -6.74 6.84 -14.82
C ALA A 132 -5.34 7.08 -15.41
N ARG A 133 -4.48 7.84 -14.71
CA ARG A 133 -3.08 8.03 -15.12
C ARG A 133 -2.29 6.73 -15.09
N THR A 134 -2.48 5.92 -14.04
CA THR A 134 -1.82 4.63 -13.86
C THR A 134 -2.15 3.69 -15.01
N ASP A 135 -3.43 3.53 -15.33
CA ASP A 135 -3.90 2.66 -16.40
C ASP A 135 -3.37 3.11 -17.77
N ALA A 136 -3.44 4.42 -18.07
CA ALA A 136 -2.94 4.97 -19.31
C ALA A 136 -1.41 4.82 -19.45
N LEU A 137 -0.67 5.03 -18.36
CA LEU A 137 0.78 4.90 -18.34
C LEU A 137 1.23 3.45 -18.57
N ILE A 138 0.62 2.49 -17.87
CA ILE A 138 0.90 1.06 -18.03
C ILE A 138 0.57 0.61 -19.46
N SER A 139 -0.56 1.05 -20.00
CA SER A 139 -0.97 0.71 -21.37
C SER A 139 0.06 1.23 -22.39
N ALA A 140 0.49 2.48 -22.27
CA ALA A 140 1.50 3.07 -23.14
C ALA A 140 2.87 2.37 -23.01
N ALA A 141 3.27 1.96 -21.80
CA ALA A 141 4.49 1.19 -21.58
C ALA A 141 4.43 -0.15 -22.32
N LYS A 142 3.31 -0.87 -22.21
CA LYS A 142 3.09 -2.15 -22.92
C LYS A 142 3.10 -1.98 -24.44
N GLU A 143 2.42 -0.96 -24.96
CA GLU A 143 2.40 -0.65 -26.40
C GLU A 143 3.81 -0.36 -26.95
N LYS A 144 4.67 0.26 -26.14
CA LYS A 144 6.07 0.55 -26.47
C LYS A 144 7.02 -0.63 -26.22
N GLY A 145 6.53 -1.75 -25.66
CA GLY A 145 7.36 -2.90 -25.29
C GLY A 145 8.31 -2.63 -24.12
N ILE A 146 7.98 -1.65 -23.26
CA ILE A 146 8.73 -1.32 -22.05
C ILE A 146 8.33 -2.30 -20.96
N ILE A 147 9.31 -2.90 -20.29
CA ILE A 147 9.06 -3.80 -19.15
C ILE A 147 8.54 -2.99 -17.96
N VAL A 148 7.40 -3.38 -17.42
CA VAL A 148 6.78 -2.76 -16.24
C VAL A 148 7.14 -3.56 -14.99
N LEU A 149 7.93 -2.98 -14.10
CA LEU A 149 8.33 -3.55 -12.82
C LEU A 149 7.57 -2.88 -11.66
N ALA A 150 6.70 -3.63 -10.98
CA ALA A 150 6.00 -3.13 -9.80
C ALA A 150 6.80 -3.35 -8.51
N LEU A 151 6.91 -2.32 -7.68
CA LEU A 151 7.60 -2.35 -6.38
C LEU A 151 6.62 -2.01 -5.26
N HIS A 152 6.45 -2.93 -4.32
CA HIS A 152 5.81 -2.68 -3.04
C HIS A 152 6.81 -2.89 -1.89
N THR A 153 7.57 -1.84 -1.57
CA THR A 153 8.71 -1.89 -0.64
C THR A 153 8.37 -1.56 0.80
N GLY A 154 7.15 -1.08 1.06
CA GLY A 154 6.75 -0.54 2.35
C GLY A 154 6.10 -1.53 3.31
N GLY A 155 5.88 -2.78 2.86
CA GLY A 155 5.27 -3.84 3.65
C GLY A 155 3.87 -3.47 4.16
N SER A 156 3.46 -4.09 5.28
CA SER A 156 2.14 -3.88 5.89
C SER A 156 1.84 -2.40 6.20
N ALA A 157 2.86 -1.61 6.53
CA ALA A 157 2.75 -0.18 6.80
C ALA A 157 2.37 0.69 5.59
N ARG A 158 2.34 0.11 4.38
CA ARG A 158 1.86 0.74 3.15
C ARG A 158 0.63 0.08 2.56
N ARG A 159 0.00 -0.83 3.30
CA ARG A 159 -1.32 -1.39 2.99
C ARG A 159 -2.46 -0.55 3.59
N GLY A 160 -3.64 -0.68 3.01
CA GLY A 160 -4.86 0.03 3.42
C GLY A 160 -5.66 0.49 2.20
N THR A 161 -6.94 0.83 2.40
CA THR A 161 -7.92 1.03 1.32
C THR A 161 -7.42 1.85 0.13
N LEU A 162 -6.75 2.98 0.38
CA LEU A 162 -6.22 3.84 -0.69
C LEU A 162 -5.02 3.22 -1.41
N SER A 163 -4.08 2.60 -0.68
CA SER A 163 -2.96 1.91 -1.33
C SER A 163 -3.44 0.72 -2.13
N ASP A 164 -4.37 -0.05 -1.57
CA ASP A 164 -4.87 -1.29 -2.18
C ASP A 164 -5.60 -1.02 -3.50
N SER A 165 -6.29 0.13 -3.62
CA SER A 165 -6.87 0.57 -4.89
C SER A 165 -5.82 0.85 -5.96
N PHE A 166 -4.60 1.26 -5.58
CA PHE A 166 -3.50 1.48 -6.50
C PHE A 166 -2.66 0.22 -6.77
N ILE A 167 -2.55 -0.69 -5.79
CA ILE A 167 -1.87 -1.98 -5.92
C ILE A 167 -2.53 -2.80 -7.03
N THR A 168 -3.86 -2.89 -7.03
CA THR A 168 -4.58 -3.74 -7.97
C THR A 168 -4.24 -3.47 -9.45
N PRO A 169 -4.44 -2.26 -10.01
CA PRO A 169 -4.12 -1.99 -11.41
C PRO A 169 -2.62 -2.06 -11.71
N ALA A 170 -1.76 -1.63 -10.77
CA ALA A 170 -0.31 -1.70 -10.97
C ALA A 170 0.20 -3.15 -11.09
N PHE A 171 -0.30 -4.05 -10.24
CA PHE A 171 0.10 -5.46 -10.23
C PHE A 171 -0.57 -6.27 -11.34
N GLN A 172 -1.82 -5.94 -11.72
CA GLN A 172 -2.46 -6.50 -12.91
C GLN A 172 -1.73 -6.09 -14.19
N GLY A 173 -1.15 -4.88 -14.18
CA GLY A 173 -0.48 -4.27 -15.29
C GLY A 173 1.00 -4.60 -15.45
N CYS A 174 1.65 -5.20 -14.45
CA CYS A 174 3.11 -5.38 -14.46
C CYS A 174 3.57 -6.68 -15.14
N ASP A 175 4.79 -6.64 -15.65
CA ASP A 175 5.50 -7.79 -16.22
C ASP A 175 6.36 -8.50 -15.17
N ALA A 176 6.73 -7.81 -14.09
CA ALA A 176 7.42 -8.37 -12.94
C ALA A 176 7.09 -7.58 -11.66
N ALA A 177 7.23 -8.21 -10.49
CA ALA A 177 7.00 -7.55 -9.21
C ALA A 177 8.05 -7.87 -8.13
N ILE A 178 8.38 -6.88 -7.30
CA ILE A 178 9.17 -7.08 -6.07
C ILE A 178 8.33 -6.65 -4.88
N VAL A 179 8.11 -7.56 -3.94
CA VAL A 179 7.18 -7.38 -2.82
C VAL A 179 7.90 -7.66 -1.50
N VAL A 180 7.78 -6.74 -0.54
CA VAL A 180 8.11 -7.06 0.85
C VAL A 180 6.99 -7.92 1.41
N SER A 181 7.32 -9.13 1.87
CA SER A 181 6.36 -10.21 2.18
C SER A 181 5.28 -9.81 3.18
N GLU A 182 5.62 -9.01 4.20
CA GLU A 182 4.62 -8.50 5.15
C GLU A 182 3.55 -7.62 4.50
N GLY A 183 3.84 -7.04 3.33
CA GLY A 183 2.88 -6.28 2.54
C GLY A 183 1.81 -7.16 1.91
N ASP A 184 1.98 -8.46 1.81
CA ASP A 184 1.05 -9.38 1.13
C ASP A 184 0.48 -10.46 2.07
N SER A 185 0.34 -10.15 3.36
CA SER A 185 -0.15 -11.12 4.35
C SER A 185 -1.56 -11.65 4.07
N ASP A 186 -2.35 -10.94 3.27
CA ASP A 186 -3.71 -11.29 2.85
C ASP A 186 -3.78 -11.94 1.46
N GLY A 187 -2.64 -12.07 0.77
CA GLY A 187 -2.55 -12.67 -0.56
C GLY A 187 -3.11 -11.82 -1.70
N LEU A 188 -3.33 -10.51 -1.51
CA LEU A 188 -3.82 -9.61 -2.56
C LEU A 188 -2.88 -9.61 -3.78
N MET A 189 -1.59 -9.37 -3.55
CA MET A 189 -0.60 -9.26 -4.62
C MET A 189 -0.27 -10.63 -5.20
N SER A 190 0.01 -11.64 -4.37
CA SER A 190 0.30 -13.00 -4.84
C SER A 190 -0.89 -13.61 -5.60
N GLY A 191 -2.13 -13.32 -5.21
CA GLY A 191 -3.33 -13.72 -5.94
C GLY A 191 -3.38 -13.12 -7.35
N ILE A 192 -3.08 -11.82 -7.48
CA ILE A 192 -3.02 -11.14 -8.79
C ILE A 192 -1.88 -11.70 -9.65
N LEU A 193 -0.68 -11.79 -9.08
CA LEU A 193 0.53 -12.20 -9.79
C LEU A 193 0.41 -13.65 -10.27
N SER A 194 -0.10 -14.55 -9.43
CA SER A 194 -0.34 -15.95 -9.82
C SER A 194 -1.44 -16.07 -10.87
N GLY A 195 -2.52 -15.30 -10.75
CA GLY A 195 -3.61 -15.27 -11.73
C GLY A 195 -3.14 -14.85 -13.12
N ASN A 196 -2.13 -13.97 -13.20
CA ASN A 196 -1.58 -13.46 -14.45
C ASN A 196 -0.33 -14.23 -14.92
N GLY A 197 0.24 -15.11 -14.08
CA GLY A 197 1.54 -15.74 -14.34
C GLY A 197 2.73 -14.77 -14.30
N THR A 198 2.56 -13.63 -13.64
CA THR A 198 3.57 -12.57 -13.55
C THR A 198 4.68 -13.01 -12.58
N PRO A 199 5.96 -12.99 -13.00
CA PRO A 199 7.05 -13.34 -12.13
C PRO A 199 7.26 -12.32 -11.00
N ALA A 200 7.64 -12.80 -9.82
CA ALA A 200 7.86 -11.95 -8.67
C ALA A 200 8.99 -12.43 -7.77
N ILE A 201 9.61 -11.50 -7.05
CA ILE A 201 10.52 -11.79 -5.93
C ILE A 201 9.89 -11.27 -4.66
N TYR A 202 9.76 -12.15 -3.67
CA TYR A 202 9.33 -11.80 -2.32
C TYR A 202 10.55 -11.68 -1.40
N VAL A 203 10.60 -10.60 -0.64
CA VAL A 203 11.72 -10.32 0.29
C VAL A 203 11.20 -10.13 1.71
N ASP A 204 12.02 -10.43 2.71
CA ASP A 204 11.59 -10.35 4.11
C ASP A 204 11.32 -8.91 4.56
N ASN A 205 12.09 -7.95 4.02
CA ASN A 205 12.01 -6.54 4.41
C ASN A 205 12.56 -5.63 3.30
N THR A 206 12.40 -4.32 3.47
CA THR A 206 12.83 -3.30 2.50
C THR A 206 14.32 -3.38 2.13
N ALA A 207 15.20 -3.86 3.01
CA ALA A 207 16.62 -4.02 2.69
C ALA A 207 16.85 -5.15 1.68
N GLY A 208 16.07 -6.24 1.77
CA GLY A 208 16.13 -7.35 0.80
C GLY A 208 15.73 -6.93 -0.62
N THR A 209 14.96 -5.85 -0.78
CA THR A 209 14.62 -5.27 -2.09
C THR A 209 15.87 -4.87 -2.87
N LEU A 210 16.98 -4.52 -2.20
CA LEU A 210 18.23 -4.16 -2.86
C LEU A 210 18.77 -5.29 -3.72
N ASP A 211 18.85 -6.51 -3.18
CA ASP A 211 19.37 -7.64 -3.91
C ASP A 211 18.36 -8.17 -4.93
N ALA A 212 17.05 -8.07 -4.65
CA ALA A 212 16.01 -8.35 -5.64
C ALA A 212 16.10 -7.43 -6.87
N LEU A 213 16.37 -6.15 -6.68
CA LEU A 213 16.61 -5.19 -7.77
C LEU A 213 17.85 -5.56 -8.58
N LYS A 214 18.95 -5.91 -7.92
CA LYS A 214 20.16 -6.38 -8.62
C LYS A 214 19.87 -7.62 -9.47
N THR A 215 19.17 -8.61 -8.92
CA THR A 215 18.72 -9.78 -9.68
C THR A 215 17.90 -9.36 -10.89
N ALA A 216 16.86 -8.55 -10.71
CA ALA A 216 15.99 -8.11 -11.81
C ALA A 216 16.78 -7.40 -12.93
N PHE A 217 17.81 -6.62 -12.60
CA PHE A 217 18.65 -5.89 -13.57
C PHE A 217 19.94 -6.64 -13.98
N GLY A 218 20.22 -7.81 -13.41
CA GLY A 218 21.41 -8.62 -13.73
C GLY A 218 22.74 -8.05 -13.23
N LEU A 219 22.75 -7.46 -12.03
CA LEU A 219 23.91 -6.80 -11.39
C LEU A 219 24.54 -7.60 -10.24
#